data_AF-A0A2M7UY06-F1
#
_entry.id   AF-A0A2M7UY06-F1
#
_cell.length_a   1.000
_cell.length_b   1.000
_cell.length_c   1.000
_cell.angle_alpha   90.00
_cell.angle_beta   90.00
_cell.angle_gamma   90.00
#
_symmetry.space_group_name_H-M   'P 1'
#
loop_
_entity.id
_entity.type
_entity.pdbx_description
1 polymer ?
#
loop_
_entity_poly.entity_id
_entity_poly.type
_entity_poly.pdbx_seq_one_letter_code
_entity_poly.pdbx_strand_id
1 'polypeptide(L)'
;MKEEDLIKKLENTSLPEIEIPNHKRNLRNFLLAQYKKEKKSWQFWGYFWKAFPAGATFAVLILLAINLYSPQNYNAVLAEEIALQDSRVKSFIEQGAVVKDAQVLDGKAYVLVQMSQKQETAPANLKSVGEQSVGSLSQATAILAEVDFKTKKVSNIENIKQNFTPLTDSEKEKVLKIAKESSEVKNNIPSEAQVQEIAKPSPRFRLMKTGESVKVVPENEEEAVIIYKKNGNIWKGKVNLDSEELESLEYIKE
;
A
#
# COMPACT_ATOMS: atom_id res chain seq x y z
N MET A 1 48.94 -14.47 -3.15
CA MET A 1 50.25 -14.19 -3.76
C MET A 1 50.60 -12.75 -3.47
N LYS A 2 51.80 -12.46 -2.95
CA LYS A 2 52.20 -11.07 -2.60
C LYS A 2 52.57 -10.32 -3.89
N GLU A 3 52.48 -8.99 -3.90
CA GLU A 3 52.79 -8.17 -5.09
C GLU A 3 54.21 -8.39 -5.60
N GLU A 4 55.13 -8.68 -4.67
CA GLU A 4 56.53 -9.00 -4.93
C GLU A 4 56.70 -10.30 -5.75
N ASP A 5 55.87 -11.33 -5.49
CA ASP A 5 55.93 -12.60 -6.22
C ASP A 5 55.46 -12.45 -7.68
N LEU A 6 54.47 -11.58 -7.91
CA LEU A 6 53.93 -11.28 -9.24
C LEU A 6 54.93 -10.50 -10.08
N ILE A 7 55.61 -9.52 -9.48
CA ILE A 7 56.69 -8.78 -10.13
C ILE A 7 57.81 -9.74 -10.56
N LYS A 8 58.20 -10.65 -9.66
CA LYS A 8 59.28 -11.62 -9.92
C LYS A 8 58.92 -12.61 -11.02
N LYS A 9 57.66 -13.05 -11.11
CA LYS A 9 57.16 -13.92 -12.20
C LYS A 9 57.08 -13.19 -13.54
N LEU A 10 56.67 -11.92 -13.53
CA LEU A 10 56.62 -11.10 -14.75
C LEU A 10 58.02 -10.78 -15.31
N GLU A 11 59.03 -10.70 -14.45
CA GLU A 11 60.42 -10.49 -14.87
C GLU A 11 61.05 -11.74 -15.50
N ASN A 12 60.67 -12.94 -15.04
CA ASN A 12 61.21 -14.21 -15.55
C ASN A 12 60.48 -14.77 -16.79
N THR A 13 59.41 -14.12 -17.25
CA THR A 13 58.68 -14.60 -18.43
C THR A 13 59.27 -13.97 -19.69
N SER A 14 59.95 -14.77 -20.53
CA SER A 14 60.50 -14.34 -21.81
C SER A 14 59.39 -14.09 -22.82
N LEU A 15 59.06 -12.81 -23.03
CA LEU A 15 58.13 -12.37 -24.09
C LEU A 15 58.90 -12.22 -25.42
N PRO A 16 58.27 -12.51 -26.57
CA PRO A 16 58.94 -12.42 -27.87
C PRO A 16 59.41 -10.98 -28.15
N GLU A 17 60.62 -10.86 -28.71
CA GLU A 17 61.27 -9.60 -29.06
C GLU A 17 60.52 -8.91 -30.21
N ILE A 18 59.54 -8.09 -29.86
CA ILE A 18 58.99 -7.08 -30.75
C ILE A 18 59.45 -5.73 -30.22
N GLU A 19 60.40 -5.13 -30.95
CA GLU A 19 61.16 -3.93 -30.63
C GLU A 19 60.28 -2.67 -30.55
N ILE A 20 59.63 -2.41 -29.42
CA ILE A 20 59.28 -1.04 -29.01
C ILE A 20 59.48 -0.92 -27.48
N PRO A 21 60.52 -0.22 -27.00
CA PRO A 21 60.88 -0.20 -25.57
C PRO A 21 59.77 0.33 -24.65
N ASN A 22 58.92 1.23 -25.16
CA ASN A 22 57.77 1.75 -24.41
C ASN A 22 56.63 0.73 -24.28
N HIS A 23 56.52 -0.25 -25.18
CA HIS A 23 55.36 -1.15 -25.20
C HIS A 23 55.43 -2.20 -24.09
N LYS A 24 56.63 -2.74 -23.80
CA LYS A 24 56.87 -3.68 -22.69
C LYS A 24 56.59 -3.04 -21.33
N ARG A 25 57.00 -1.77 -21.16
CA ARG A 25 56.74 -0.99 -19.94
C ARG A 25 55.25 -0.69 -19.78
N ASN A 26 54.57 -0.34 -20.87
CA ASN A 26 53.12 -0.09 -20.87
C ASN A 26 52.32 -1.37 -20.59
N LEU A 27 52.72 -2.52 -21.14
CA LEU A 27 52.06 -3.80 -20.87
C LEU A 27 52.26 -4.24 -19.41
N ARG A 28 53.47 -4.09 -18.85
CA ARG A 28 53.73 -4.34 -17.42
C ARG A 28 52.84 -3.47 -16.54
N ASN A 29 52.76 -2.17 -16.85
CA ASN A 29 51.93 -1.23 -16.11
C ASN A 29 50.43 -1.54 -16.26
N PHE A 30 49.99 -1.94 -17.46
CA PHE A 30 48.61 -2.31 -17.74
C PHE A 30 48.20 -3.57 -16.96
N LEU A 31 49.03 -4.62 -16.97
CA LEU A 31 48.77 -5.85 -16.22
C LEU A 31 48.78 -5.62 -14.70
N LEU A 32 49.70 -4.79 -14.19
CA LEU A 32 49.72 -4.39 -12.78
C LEU A 32 48.49 -3.55 -12.39
N ALA A 33 48.02 -2.68 -13.27
CA ALA A 33 46.81 -1.88 -13.06
C ALA A 33 45.54 -2.74 -13.08
N GLN A 34 45.45 -3.70 -14.01
CA GLN A 34 44.40 -4.72 -14.08
C GLN A 34 44.36 -5.54 -12.78
N TYR A 35 45.50 -6.07 -12.34
CA TYR A 35 45.60 -6.82 -11.09
C TYR A 35 45.20 -5.99 -9.86
N LYS A 36 45.63 -4.72 -9.78
CA LYS A 36 45.20 -3.81 -8.71
C LYS A 36 43.70 -3.55 -8.73
N LYS A 37 43.09 -3.43 -9.93
CA LYS A 37 41.65 -3.23 -10.09
C LYS A 37 40.87 -4.47 -9.65
N GLU A 38 41.32 -5.66 -10.04
CA GLU A 38 40.71 -6.94 -9.63
C GLU A 38 40.85 -7.18 -8.13
N LYS A 39 42.04 -6.94 -7.54
CA LYS A 39 42.29 -7.03 -6.09
C LYS A 39 41.39 -6.10 -5.29
N LYS A 40 41.16 -4.87 -5.78
CA LYS A 40 40.23 -3.91 -5.16
C LYS A 40 38.77 -4.38 -5.26
N SER A 41 38.38 -5.02 -6.37
CA SER A 41 37.05 -5.62 -6.53
C SER A 41 36.83 -6.84 -5.62
N TRP A 42 37.86 -7.67 -5.42
CA TRP A 42 37.83 -8.82 -4.51
C TRP A 42 37.80 -8.40 -3.04
N GLN A 43 38.53 -7.36 -2.68
CA GLN A 43 38.41 -6.75 -1.35
C GLN A 43 37.01 -6.16 -1.16
N PHE A 44 36.48 -5.44 -2.15
CA PHE A 44 35.11 -4.92 -2.10
C PHE A 44 34.07 -6.03 -1.96
N TRP A 45 34.18 -7.13 -2.73
CA TRP A 45 33.31 -8.32 -2.59
C TRP A 45 33.45 -8.99 -1.21
N GLY A 46 34.66 -9.08 -0.66
CA GLY A 46 34.90 -9.60 0.69
C GLY A 46 34.33 -8.73 1.81
N TYR A 47 34.35 -7.40 1.65
CA TYR A 47 33.65 -6.46 2.55
C TYR A 47 32.12 -6.52 2.36
N PHE A 48 31.64 -6.67 1.12
CA PHE A 48 30.22 -6.80 0.80
C PHE A 48 29.60 -8.08 1.39
N TRP A 49 30.34 -9.21 1.38
CA TRP A 49 29.90 -10.47 2.00
C TRP A 49 30.08 -10.49 3.52
N LYS A 50 31.03 -9.75 4.10
CA LYS A 50 31.13 -9.59 5.56
C LYS A 50 30.07 -8.65 6.16
N ALA A 51 29.45 -7.81 5.35
CA ALA A 51 28.34 -6.95 5.74
C ALA A 51 26.95 -7.59 5.52
N PHE A 52 26.88 -8.88 5.15
CA PHE A 52 25.60 -9.56 4.91
C PHE A 52 24.64 -9.68 6.10
N PRO A 53 25.06 -9.76 7.38
CA PRO A 53 24.09 -9.69 8.48
C PRO A 53 23.52 -8.26 8.68
N ALA A 54 24.05 -7.24 7.98
CA ALA A 54 23.50 -5.89 7.89
C ALA A 54 22.90 -5.57 6.49
N GLY A 55 22.81 -6.56 5.60
CA GLY A 55 22.31 -6.40 4.24
C GLY A 55 20.79 -6.26 4.16
N ALA A 56 20.05 -6.90 5.07
CA ALA A 56 18.60 -6.74 5.16
C ALA A 56 18.21 -5.31 5.56
N THR A 57 18.91 -4.71 6.52
CA THR A 57 18.69 -3.31 6.93
C THR A 57 19.09 -2.32 5.84
N PHE A 58 20.17 -2.56 5.09
CA PHE A 58 20.56 -1.70 3.98
C PHE A 58 19.64 -1.84 2.76
N ALA A 59 19.14 -3.05 2.45
CA ALA A 59 18.13 -3.27 1.42
C ALA A 59 16.78 -2.64 1.80
N VAL A 60 16.39 -2.70 3.08
CA VAL A 60 15.21 -1.99 3.62
C VAL A 60 15.40 -0.47 3.55
N LEU A 61 16.58 0.06 3.89
CA LEU A 61 16.91 1.48 3.76
C LEU A 61 16.95 1.95 2.29
N ILE A 62 17.43 1.11 1.38
CA ILE A 62 17.41 1.38 -0.06
C ILE A 62 15.97 1.29 -0.61
N LEU A 63 15.15 0.33 -0.18
CA LEU A 63 13.73 0.25 -0.55
C LEU A 63 12.93 1.44 0.02
N LEU A 64 13.22 1.87 1.26
CA LEU A 64 12.70 3.12 1.83
C LEU A 64 13.15 4.35 1.03
N ALA A 65 14.43 4.42 0.65
CA ALA A 65 14.97 5.51 -0.15
C ALA A 65 14.41 5.54 -1.58
N ILE A 66 14.18 4.37 -2.21
CA ILE A 66 13.61 4.25 -3.56
C ILE A 66 12.11 4.59 -3.55
N ASN A 67 11.35 4.19 -2.52
CA ASN A 67 9.96 4.63 -2.36
C ASN A 67 9.83 6.14 -2.07
N LEU A 68 10.81 6.74 -1.39
CA LEU A 68 10.88 8.19 -1.15
C LEU A 68 11.33 9.03 -2.36
N TYR A 69 12.08 8.45 -3.32
CA TYR A 69 12.71 9.21 -4.41
C TYR A 69 11.82 9.47 -5.64
N SER A 70 10.56 9.04 -5.62
CA SER A 70 9.57 9.60 -6.52
C SER A 70 9.07 10.91 -5.91
N PRO A 71 9.31 12.09 -6.51
CA PRO A 71 8.96 13.39 -5.91
C PRO A 71 7.45 13.54 -5.64
N GLN A 72 6.61 12.77 -6.33
CA GLN A 72 5.17 12.73 -6.07
C GLN A 72 4.84 12.06 -4.72
N ASN A 73 5.60 11.05 -4.31
CA ASN A 73 5.36 10.31 -3.06
C ASN A 73 5.82 11.12 -1.85
N TYR A 74 6.94 11.87 -1.94
CA TYR A 74 7.41 12.68 -0.82
C TYR A 74 6.39 13.76 -0.43
N ASN A 75 5.85 14.49 -1.42
CA ASN A 75 4.85 15.51 -1.16
C ASN A 75 3.53 14.90 -0.66
N ALA A 76 3.15 13.71 -1.13
CA ALA A 76 1.97 12.99 -0.62
C ALA A 76 2.16 12.60 0.86
N VAL A 77 3.29 11.99 1.22
CA VAL A 77 3.63 11.63 2.62
C VAL A 77 3.69 12.86 3.51
N LEU A 78 4.30 13.96 3.03
CA LEU A 78 4.34 15.21 3.76
C LEU A 78 2.93 15.79 3.97
N ALA A 79 2.04 15.65 2.99
CA ALA A 79 0.66 16.09 3.12
C ALA A 79 -0.11 15.24 4.14
N GLU A 80 0.10 13.93 4.16
CA GLU A 80 -0.45 13.05 5.19
C GLU A 80 0.00 13.46 6.58
N GLU A 81 1.31 13.73 6.76
CA GLU A 81 1.85 14.18 8.05
C GLU A 81 1.20 15.49 8.51
N ILE A 82 1.07 16.47 7.60
CA ILE A 82 0.40 17.75 7.90
C ILE A 82 -1.07 17.52 8.23
N ALA A 83 -1.77 16.65 7.50
CA ALA A 83 -3.17 16.34 7.74
C ALA A 83 -3.37 15.68 9.12
N LEU A 84 -2.48 14.75 9.52
CA LEU A 84 -2.55 14.06 10.81
C LEU A 84 -2.30 14.98 12.01
N GLN A 85 -1.66 16.15 11.79
CA GLN A 85 -1.50 17.18 12.83
C GLN A 85 -2.75 18.04 13.02
N ASP A 86 -3.70 18.06 12.07
CA ASP A 86 -4.96 18.79 12.21
C ASP A 86 -5.89 18.09 13.21
N SER A 87 -6.44 18.85 14.16
CA SER A 87 -7.29 18.31 15.23
C SER A 87 -8.56 17.63 14.72
N ARG A 88 -9.12 18.09 13.60
CA ARG A 88 -10.34 17.52 13.01
C ARG A 88 -10.05 16.18 12.36
N VAL A 89 -8.95 16.09 11.60
CA VAL A 89 -8.50 14.82 11.00
C VAL A 89 -8.13 13.82 12.09
N LYS A 90 -7.39 14.26 13.11
CA LYS A 90 -7.01 13.41 14.25
C LYS A 90 -8.24 12.84 14.96
N SER A 91 -9.26 13.66 15.21
CA SER A 91 -10.52 13.20 15.82
C SER A 91 -11.24 12.15 14.98
N PHE A 92 -11.12 12.22 13.65
CA PHE A 92 -11.72 11.26 12.73
C PHE A 92 -10.92 9.93 12.72
N ILE A 93 -9.59 10.00 12.78
CA ILE A 93 -8.73 8.81 12.96
C ILE A 93 -8.98 8.13 14.30
N GLU A 94 -9.13 8.90 15.38
CA GLU A 94 -9.44 8.38 16.72
C GLU A 94 -10.78 7.65 16.76
N GLN A 95 -11.73 8.01 15.88
CA GLN A 95 -13.00 7.28 15.72
C GLN A 95 -12.84 5.95 14.97
N GLY A 96 -11.67 5.64 14.41
CA GLY A 96 -11.41 4.40 13.67
C GLY A 96 -11.23 4.59 12.16
N ALA A 97 -11.09 5.83 11.69
CA ALA A 97 -10.74 6.10 10.31
C ALA A 97 -9.26 5.89 10.00
N VAL A 98 -8.95 5.67 8.73
CA VAL A 98 -7.60 5.47 8.21
C VAL A 98 -7.38 6.33 6.98
N VAL A 99 -6.16 6.81 6.79
CA VAL A 99 -5.76 7.45 5.52
C VAL A 99 -5.82 6.40 4.42
N LYS A 100 -6.55 6.70 3.34
CA LYS A 100 -6.76 5.79 2.21
C LYS A 100 -5.93 6.15 1.00
N ASP A 101 -5.84 7.44 0.69
CA ASP A 101 -5.18 7.93 -0.50
C ASP A 101 -4.68 9.37 -0.26
N ALA A 102 -3.61 9.75 -0.95
CA ALA A 102 -3.05 11.08 -0.91
C ALA A 102 -2.54 11.47 -2.31
N GLN A 103 -3.00 12.61 -2.82
CA GLN A 103 -2.62 13.10 -4.14
C GLN A 103 -2.20 14.56 -4.13
N VAL A 104 -1.21 14.86 -4.97
CA VAL A 104 -0.65 16.20 -5.13
C VAL A 104 -0.99 16.72 -6.53
N LEU A 105 -1.50 17.95 -6.59
CA LEU A 105 -1.82 18.66 -7.81
C LEU A 105 -1.50 20.15 -7.64
N ASP A 106 -0.65 20.69 -8.53
CA ASP A 106 -0.29 22.12 -8.61
C ASP A 106 0.07 22.79 -7.27
N GLY A 107 0.86 22.10 -6.44
CA GLY A 107 1.32 22.63 -5.16
C GLY A 107 0.27 22.63 -4.05
N LYS A 108 -0.90 22.02 -4.30
CA LYS A 108 -1.86 21.60 -3.27
C LYS A 108 -1.81 20.10 -3.11
N ALA A 109 -2.14 19.62 -1.92
CA ALA A 109 -2.33 18.20 -1.68
C ALA A 109 -3.71 17.91 -1.13
N TYR A 110 -4.17 16.69 -1.39
CA TYR A 110 -5.48 16.19 -1.06
C TYR A 110 -5.28 14.86 -0.36
N VAL A 111 -5.74 14.75 0.88
CA VAL A 111 -5.62 13.54 1.70
C VAL A 111 -7.03 13.02 1.97
N LEU A 112 -7.29 11.80 1.55
CA LEU A 112 -8.55 11.10 1.77
C LEU A 112 -8.43 10.23 3.01
N VAL A 113 -9.30 10.47 3.98
CA VAL A 113 -9.39 9.68 5.20
C VAL A 113 -10.77 9.04 5.26
N GLN A 114 -10.85 7.73 5.46
CA GLN A 114 -12.10 6.97 5.42
C GLN A 114 -12.22 6.05 6.64
N MET A 115 -13.44 5.87 7.13
CA MET A 115 -13.73 4.92 8.21
C MET A 115 -13.27 3.49 7.85
N SER A 116 -12.60 2.80 8.78
CA SER A 116 -12.14 1.43 8.52
C SER A 116 -13.29 0.42 8.62
N GLN A 117 -13.39 -0.47 7.63
CA GLN A 117 -14.46 -1.49 7.53
C GLN A 117 -14.45 -2.53 8.69
N LYS A 118 -13.40 -2.57 9.51
CA LYS A 118 -13.27 -3.54 10.61
C LYS A 118 -14.25 -3.26 11.77
N GLN A 119 -14.82 -2.05 11.85
CA GLN A 119 -15.79 -1.67 12.87
C GLN A 119 -17.26 -1.67 12.38
N GLU A 120 -17.51 -2.02 11.12
CA GLU A 120 -18.89 -2.14 10.58
C GLU A 120 -19.63 -3.40 11.05
N THR A 121 -18.98 -4.25 11.85
CA THR A 121 -19.58 -5.47 12.41
C THR A 121 -20.42 -5.24 13.65
N ALA A 122 -20.53 -4.00 14.16
CA ALA A 122 -21.49 -3.70 15.21
C ALA A 122 -22.89 -3.55 14.60
N PRO A 123 -23.88 -4.39 14.96
CA PRO A 123 -25.26 -4.18 14.52
C PRO A 123 -25.71 -2.78 14.94
N ALA A 124 -26.50 -2.14 14.08
CA ALA A 124 -27.00 -0.76 14.15
C ALA A 124 -27.88 -0.40 15.37
N ASN A 125 -27.62 -1.01 16.53
CA ASN A 125 -28.30 -0.78 17.80
C ASN A 125 -27.27 -0.56 18.92
N LEU A 126 -26.48 0.51 18.84
CA LEU A 126 -25.85 1.09 20.03
C LEU A 126 -26.25 2.55 20.12
N LYS A 127 -27.12 2.78 21.11
CA LYS A 127 -27.67 4.07 21.50
C LYS A 127 -26.55 5.09 21.70
N SER A 128 -26.77 6.25 21.09
CA SER A 128 -26.16 7.52 21.41
C SER A 128 -26.09 7.76 22.91
N VAL A 129 -24.89 7.91 23.46
CA VAL A 129 -24.66 8.61 24.72
C VAL A 129 -23.37 9.41 24.57
N GLY A 130 -23.50 10.74 24.63
CA GLY A 130 -22.37 11.66 24.73
C GLY A 130 -22.49 12.87 23.80
N GLU A 131 -23.43 13.78 24.09
CA GLU A 131 -23.33 15.15 23.61
C GLU A 131 -22.06 15.80 24.16
N GLN A 132 -21.14 16.17 23.26
CA GLN A 132 -20.30 17.38 23.38
C GLN A 132 -19.72 17.76 22.01
N SER A 133 -20.49 18.60 21.30
CA SER A 133 -20.03 19.69 20.43
C SER A 133 -18.70 19.53 19.65
N VAL A 134 -18.77 18.94 18.45
CA VAL A 134 -18.13 19.46 17.22
C VAL A 134 -19.04 19.08 16.03
N GLY A 135 -19.97 19.97 15.69
CA GLY A 135 -20.95 19.75 14.63
C GLY A 135 -20.30 19.58 13.26
N SER A 136 -20.53 18.41 12.63
CA SER A 136 -20.45 18.10 11.19
C SER A 136 -19.70 16.79 10.84
N LEU A 137 -18.98 16.16 11.77
CA LEU A 137 -18.18 14.95 11.46
C LEU A 137 -18.91 13.62 11.71
N SER A 138 -19.97 13.61 12.55
CA SER A 138 -20.66 12.39 13.01
C SER A 138 -21.43 11.59 11.93
N GLN A 139 -21.47 12.05 10.68
CA GLN A 139 -22.17 11.39 9.56
C GLN A 139 -21.28 11.23 8.31
N ALA A 140 -20.03 11.68 8.37
CA ALA A 140 -19.11 11.56 7.25
C ALA A 140 -18.51 10.15 7.22
N THR A 141 -18.55 9.50 6.07
CA THR A 141 -17.94 8.17 5.88
C THR A 141 -16.50 8.28 5.41
N ALA A 142 -16.18 9.38 4.75
CA ALA A 142 -14.83 9.83 4.48
C ALA A 142 -14.76 11.35 4.61
N ILE A 143 -13.55 11.86 4.80
CA ILE A 143 -13.23 13.28 4.71
C ILE A 143 -12.12 13.47 3.68
N LEU A 144 -12.22 14.54 2.91
CA LEU A 144 -11.16 15.01 2.02
C LEU A 144 -10.52 16.25 2.66
N ALA A 145 -9.26 16.13 3.08
CA ALA A 145 -8.49 17.23 3.61
C ALA A 145 -7.62 17.85 2.49
N GLU A 146 -7.81 19.14 2.24
CA GLU A 146 -6.90 19.92 1.40
C GLU A 146 -5.76 20.47 2.26
N VAL A 147 -4.53 20.25 1.81
CA VAL A 147 -3.30 20.65 2.49
C VAL A 147 -2.58 21.70 1.67
N ASP A 148 -2.25 22.81 2.35
CA ASP A 148 -1.39 23.86 1.81
C ASP A 148 0.04 23.68 2.34
N PHE A 149 0.97 23.35 1.44
CA PHE A 149 2.39 23.16 1.77
C PHE A 149 3.09 24.46 2.18
N LYS A 150 2.62 25.63 1.76
CA LYS A 150 3.23 26.92 2.13
C LYS A 150 2.96 27.23 3.59
N THR A 151 1.72 27.02 4.03
CA THR A 151 1.32 27.27 5.43
C THR A 151 1.53 26.06 6.34
N LYS A 152 1.83 24.88 5.76
CA LYS A 152 1.95 23.59 6.46
C LYS A 152 0.73 23.27 7.32
N LYS A 153 -0.47 23.52 6.77
CA LYS A 153 -1.75 23.34 7.47
C LYS A 153 -2.81 22.82 6.51
N VAL A 154 -3.85 22.22 7.08
CA VAL A 154 -5.08 21.87 6.35
C VAL A 154 -5.86 23.15 6.06
N SER A 155 -6.06 23.46 4.79
CA SER A 155 -6.78 24.66 4.32
C SER A 155 -8.28 24.44 4.30
N ASN A 156 -8.74 23.23 3.96
CA ASN A 156 -10.16 22.89 3.82
C ASN A 156 -10.40 21.43 4.19
N ILE A 157 -11.61 21.12 4.67
CA ILE A 157 -12.07 19.74 4.88
C ILE A 157 -13.46 19.61 4.28
N GLU A 158 -13.60 18.69 3.33
CA GLU A 158 -14.88 18.31 2.76
C GLU A 158 -15.34 16.98 3.35
N ASN A 159 -16.60 16.93 3.80
CA ASN A 159 -17.20 15.73 4.37
C ASN A 159 -17.92 14.94 3.27
N ILE A 160 -17.46 13.71 3.04
CA ILE A 160 -18.05 12.80 2.06
C ILE A 160 -19.09 11.93 2.77
N LYS A 161 -20.36 12.11 2.36
CA LYS A 161 -21.48 11.33 2.85
C LYS A 161 -21.72 10.13 1.95
N GLN A 162 -22.15 9.03 2.56
CA GLN A 162 -22.52 7.83 1.83
C GLN A 162 -23.95 7.97 1.31
N ASN A 163 -24.12 7.95 -0.02
CA ASN A 163 -25.42 7.76 -0.64
C ASN A 163 -25.67 6.25 -0.74
N PHE A 164 -26.34 5.68 0.27
CA PHE A 164 -26.76 4.28 0.23
C PHE A 164 -27.96 4.13 -0.70
N THR A 165 -27.74 3.61 -1.91
CA THR A 165 -28.80 2.97 -2.67
C THR A 165 -28.87 1.50 -2.28
N PRO A 166 -29.97 1.03 -1.66
CA PRO A 166 -30.10 -0.38 -1.31
C PRO A 166 -30.10 -1.26 -2.57
N LEU A 167 -29.71 -2.53 -2.42
CA LEU A 167 -29.86 -3.52 -3.48
C LEU A 167 -31.33 -3.67 -3.84
N THR A 168 -31.60 -3.68 -5.15
CA THR A 168 -32.88 -4.07 -5.72
C THR A 168 -33.16 -5.57 -5.48
N ASP A 169 -34.42 -5.96 -5.55
CA ASP A 169 -34.80 -7.36 -5.33
C ASP A 169 -34.17 -8.30 -6.37
N SER A 170 -34.03 -7.83 -7.62
CA SER A 170 -33.33 -8.59 -8.67
C SER A 170 -31.84 -8.79 -8.36
N GLU A 171 -31.14 -7.76 -7.85
CA GLU A 171 -29.74 -7.92 -7.43
C GLU A 171 -29.64 -8.92 -6.26
N LYS A 172 -30.52 -8.84 -5.26
CA LYS A 172 -30.52 -9.77 -4.12
C LYS A 172 -30.73 -11.23 -4.55
N GLU A 173 -31.63 -11.47 -5.50
CA GLU A 173 -31.83 -12.81 -6.06
C GLU A 173 -30.58 -13.32 -6.80
N LYS A 174 -29.89 -12.46 -7.55
CA LYS A 174 -28.60 -12.80 -8.18
C LYS A 174 -27.55 -13.18 -7.14
N VAL A 175 -27.39 -12.38 -6.08
CA VAL A 175 -26.45 -12.68 -4.98
C VAL A 175 -26.74 -14.05 -4.37
N LEU A 176 -28.01 -14.34 -4.10
CA LEU A 176 -28.43 -15.64 -3.55
C LEU A 176 -28.08 -16.80 -4.49
N LYS A 177 -28.27 -16.61 -5.79
CA LYS A 177 -27.94 -17.63 -6.80
C LYS A 177 -26.44 -17.90 -6.83
N ILE A 178 -25.63 -16.86 -6.97
CA ILE A 178 -24.15 -16.95 -6.99
C ILE A 178 -23.64 -17.63 -5.72
N ALA A 179 -24.10 -17.18 -4.55
CA ALA A 179 -23.67 -17.73 -3.28
C ALA A 179 -24.08 -19.21 -3.11
N LYS A 180 -25.28 -19.60 -3.56
CA LYS A 180 -25.71 -21.02 -3.53
C LYS A 180 -24.95 -21.90 -4.51
N GLU A 181 -24.49 -21.35 -5.64
CA GLU A 181 -23.76 -22.11 -6.65
C GLU A 181 -22.28 -22.28 -6.29
N SER A 182 -21.72 -21.35 -5.52
CA SER A 182 -20.34 -21.36 -5.02
C SER A 182 -19.99 -22.64 -4.24
N SER A 183 -18.85 -23.24 -4.59
CA SER A 183 -18.27 -24.38 -3.89
C SER A 183 -17.82 -24.01 -2.48
N GLU A 184 -17.34 -22.79 -2.26
CA GLU A 184 -16.89 -22.33 -0.94
C GLU A 184 -18.03 -22.29 0.07
N VAL A 185 -19.20 -21.78 -0.33
CA VAL A 185 -20.39 -21.77 0.53
C VAL A 185 -20.85 -23.19 0.82
N LYS A 186 -20.95 -24.05 -0.21
CA LYS A 186 -21.37 -25.45 -0.04
C LYS A 186 -20.46 -26.25 0.90
N ASN A 187 -19.16 -25.96 0.89
CA ASN A 187 -18.17 -26.70 1.67
C ASN A 187 -18.02 -26.16 3.10
N ASN A 188 -18.21 -24.85 3.31
CA ASN A 188 -17.87 -24.20 4.59
C ASN A 188 -19.08 -23.73 5.41
N ILE A 189 -20.24 -23.52 4.77
CA ILE A 189 -21.46 -23.08 5.45
C ILE A 189 -22.40 -24.28 5.62
N PRO A 190 -22.86 -24.59 6.85
CA PRO A 190 -23.84 -25.64 7.07
C PRO A 190 -25.16 -25.36 6.34
N SER A 191 -25.77 -26.39 5.74
CA SER A 191 -27.02 -26.26 4.97
C SER A 191 -28.21 -25.66 5.74
N GLU A 192 -28.19 -25.75 7.08
CA GLU A 192 -29.21 -25.18 7.95
C GLU A 192 -28.95 -23.70 8.34
N ALA A 193 -27.83 -23.11 7.90
CA ALA A 193 -27.55 -21.70 8.14
C ALA A 193 -28.50 -20.82 7.32
N GLN A 194 -29.07 -19.81 7.97
CA GLN A 194 -30.00 -18.89 7.33
C GLN A 194 -29.29 -17.62 6.88
N VAL A 195 -29.70 -17.09 5.73
CA VAL A 195 -29.28 -15.77 5.28
C VAL A 195 -29.96 -14.73 6.16
N GLN A 196 -29.16 -13.99 6.91
CA GLN A 196 -29.61 -12.92 7.79
C GLN A 196 -29.77 -11.61 7.01
N GLU A 197 -28.81 -11.30 6.14
CA GLU A 197 -28.75 -10.01 5.46
C GLU A 197 -28.06 -10.11 4.11
N ILE A 198 -28.54 -9.30 3.15
CA ILE A 198 -27.89 -9.04 1.87
C ILE A 198 -27.88 -7.53 1.65
N ALA A 199 -26.70 -6.93 1.58
CA ALA A 199 -26.52 -5.49 1.48
C ALA A 199 -25.34 -5.13 0.57
N LYS A 200 -25.32 -3.90 0.03
CA LYS A 200 -24.09 -3.38 -0.61
C LYS A 200 -23.03 -3.18 0.49
N PRO A 201 -21.75 -3.51 0.25
CA PRO A 201 -20.69 -3.13 1.15
C PRO A 201 -20.58 -1.62 1.21
N SER A 202 -19.93 -1.12 2.27
CA SER A 202 -19.60 0.29 2.32
C SER A 202 -18.64 0.67 1.20
N PRO A 203 -18.92 1.75 0.46
CA PRO A 203 -18.16 2.16 -0.70
C PRO A 203 -16.77 2.51 -0.24
N ARG A 204 -15.80 2.03 -1.01
CA ARG A 204 -14.42 2.48 -0.90
C ARG A 204 -14.28 3.70 -1.78
N PHE A 205 -13.55 4.69 -1.30
CA PHE A 205 -13.28 5.89 -2.07
C PHE A 205 -11.81 5.96 -2.44
N ARG A 206 -11.53 6.52 -3.61
CA ARG A 206 -10.19 6.86 -4.08
C ARG A 206 -10.16 8.26 -4.64
N LEU A 207 -8.98 8.86 -4.71
CA LEU A 207 -8.80 10.14 -5.37
C LEU A 207 -8.56 9.91 -6.86
N MET A 208 -9.18 10.74 -7.70
CA MET A 208 -8.98 10.73 -9.14
C MET A 208 -8.67 12.12 -9.64
N LYS A 209 -7.54 12.25 -10.35
CA LYS A 209 -7.16 13.49 -11.05
C LYS A 209 -8.05 13.66 -12.27
N THR A 210 -8.81 14.74 -12.32
CA THR A 210 -9.65 15.13 -13.45
C THR A 210 -9.24 16.53 -13.90
N GLY A 211 -8.33 16.59 -14.88
CA GLY A 211 -7.74 17.85 -15.35
C GLY A 211 -7.02 18.57 -14.20
N GLU A 212 -7.45 19.78 -13.90
CA GLU A 212 -6.91 20.66 -12.85
C GLU A 212 -7.56 20.46 -11.46
N SER A 213 -8.35 19.39 -11.29
CA SER A 213 -9.03 19.10 -10.02
C SER A 213 -8.79 17.67 -9.54
N VAL A 214 -8.79 17.48 -8.23
CA VAL A 214 -8.86 16.15 -7.61
C VAL A 214 -10.29 15.92 -7.14
N LYS A 215 -10.87 14.77 -7.49
CA LYS A 215 -12.21 14.38 -7.07
C LYS A 215 -12.16 13.09 -6.28
N VAL A 216 -13.02 12.97 -5.28
CA VAL A 216 -13.30 11.70 -4.62
C VAL A 216 -14.25 10.91 -5.52
N VAL A 217 -13.85 9.71 -5.93
CA VAL A 217 -14.71 8.80 -6.69
C VAL A 217 -14.87 7.51 -5.91
N PRO A 218 -16.07 6.89 -5.97
CA PRO A 218 -16.23 5.57 -5.41
C PRO A 218 -15.44 4.57 -6.27
N GLU A 219 -14.75 3.67 -5.59
CA GLU A 219 -14.16 2.46 -6.15
C GLU A 219 -15.31 1.45 -6.27
N ASN A 220 -16.18 1.70 -7.25
CA ASN A 220 -17.36 0.89 -7.52
C ASN A 220 -16.92 -0.39 -8.23
N GLU A 221 -16.78 -1.46 -7.48
CA GLU A 221 -17.12 -2.80 -7.96
C GLU A 221 -18.58 -3.04 -7.56
N GLU A 222 -19.42 -3.61 -8.45
CA GLU A 222 -20.80 -3.96 -8.06
C GLU A 222 -20.76 -5.13 -7.07
N GLU A 223 -20.45 -4.83 -5.81
CA GLU A 223 -20.30 -5.83 -4.77
C GLU A 223 -21.57 -5.94 -3.93
N ALA A 224 -21.79 -7.13 -3.39
CA ALA A 224 -22.78 -7.40 -2.38
C ALA A 224 -22.16 -8.25 -1.27
N VAL A 225 -22.60 -7.99 -0.04
CA VAL A 225 -22.27 -8.79 1.13
C VAL A 225 -23.47 -9.62 1.50
N ILE A 226 -23.27 -10.91 1.69
CA ILE A 226 -24.26 -11.86 2.20
C ILE A 226 -23.81 -12.37 3.57
N ILE A 227 -24.68 -12.29 4.56
CA ILE A 227 -24.39 -12.70 5.94
C ILE A 227 -25.24 -13.94 6.27
N TYR A 228 -24.59 -15.02 6.69
CA TYR A 228 -25.21 -16.23 7.19
C TYR A 228 -25.05 -16.32 8.70
N LYS A 229 -26.11 -16.74 9.42
CA LYS A 229 -26.05 -16.99 10.86
C LYS A 229 -26.58 -18.37 11.21
N LYS A 230 -25.88 -19.06 12.11
CA LYS A 230 -26.32 -20.34 12.71
C LYS A 230 -25.71 -20.51 14.10
N ASN A 231 -26.54 -20.68 15.13
CA ASN A 231 -26.10 -20.99 16.50
C ASN A 231 -25.00 -20.06 17.05
N GLY A 232 -25.07 -18.75 16.76
CA GLY A 232 -24.06 -17.77 17.17
C GLY A 232 -22.83 -17.68 16.26
N ASN A 233 -22.71 -18.55 15.27
CA ASN A 233 -21.67 -18.45 14.25
C ASN A 233 -22.15 -17.57 13.09
N ILE A 234 -21.27 -16.68 12.61
CA ILE A 234 -21.53 -15.77 11.50
C ILE A 234 -20.55 -16.05 10.37
N TRP A 235 -21.06 -16.17 9.14
CA TRP A 235 -20.25 -16.21 7.94
C TRP A 235 -20.59 -15.00 7.07
N LYS A 236 -19.57 -14.30 6.59
CA LYS A 236 -19.71 -13.12 5.73
C LYS A 236 -19.13 -13.46 4.36
N GLY A 237 -19.99 -13.56 3.36
CA GLY A 237 -19.60 -13.74 1.96
C GLY A 237 -19.56 -12.41 1.23
N LYS A 238 -18.51 -12.18 0.43
CA LYS A 238 -18.40 -11.06 -0.50
C LYS A 238 -18.64 -11.58 -1.91
N VAL A 239 -19.66 -11.05 -2.58
CA VAL A 239 -20.08 -11.43 -3.92
C VAL A 239 -19.86 -10.26 -4.86
N ASN A 240 -19.28 -10.53 -6.01
CA ASN A 240 -19.15 -9.56 -7.09
C ASN A 240 -20.23 -9.84 -8.14
N LEU A 241 -21.06 -8.85 -8.42
CA LEU A 241 -22.19 -8.93 -9.35
C LEU A 241 -21.76 -8.78 -10.80
N ASP A 242 -20.61 -8.12 -11.07
CA ASP A 242 -20.06 -7.96 -12.41
C ASP A 242 -19.39 -9.24 -12.89
N SER A 243 -18.60 -9.89 -12.02
CA SER A 243 -17.96 -11.17 -12.33
C SER A 243 -18.86 -12.39 -12.08
N GLU A 244 -20.00 -12.20 -11.41
CA GLU A 244 -20.92 -13.26 -10.98
C GLU A 244 -20.26 -14.33 -10.09
N GLU A 245 -19.29 -13.94 -9.26
CA GLU A 245 -18.51 -14.85 -8.42
C GLU A 245 -18.51 -14.47 -6.93
N LEU A 246 -18.29 -15.45 -6.06
CA LEU A 246 -17.98 -15.21 -4.66
C LEU A 246 -16.48 -14.94 -4.52
N GLU A 247 -16.12 -13.74 -4.09
CA GLU A 247 -14.73 -13.31 -3.95
C GLU A 247 -14.09 -13.76 -2.64
N SER A 248 -14.87 -13.77 -1.55
CA SER A 248 -14.36 -14.19 -0.25
C SER A 248 -15.47 -14.69 0.66
N LEU A 249 -15.09 -15.59 1.57
CA LEU A 249 -15.94 -16.07 2.66
C LEU A 249 -15.18 -16.02 3.99
N GLU A 250 -15.62 -15.15 4.88
CA GLU A 250 -15.02 -14.95 6.19
C GLU A 250 -15.87 -15.58 7.30
N TYR A 251 -15.23 -16.33 8.20
CA TYR A 251 -15.87 -16.83 9.41
C TYR A 251 -15.61 -15.84 10.56
N ILE A 252 -16.70 -15.33 11.13
CA ILE A 252 -16.67 -14.40 12.26
C ILE A 252 -17.22 -15.15 13.47
N LYS A 253 -16.33 -15.43 14.43
CA LYS A 253 -16.69 -16.03 15.72
C LYS A 253 -17.16 -14.91 16.65
N GLU A 254 -18.43 -14.97 17.04
CA GLU A 254 -19.04 -14.11 18.07
C GLU A 254 -18.49 -14.45 19.46
#